data_AF-A0A914JAI9-F1
#
_entry.id   AF-A0A914JAI9-F1
#
_cell.length_a   1.000
_cell.length_b   1.000
_cell.length_c   1.000
_cell.angle_alpha   90.00
_cell.angle_beta   90.00
_cell.angle_gamma   90.00
#
_symmetry.space_group_name_H-M   'P 1'
#
loop_
_entity.id
_entity.type
_entity.pdbx_description
1 polymer ?
#
loop_
_entity_poly.entity_id
_entity_poly.type
_entity_poly.pdbx_seq_one_letter_code
_entity_poly.pdbx_strand_id
1 'polypeptide(L)'
;MVCIIHGFPNSVSALRFEWAWQNPDKSRRLRDIKLKKDKKESPFQFRLRILSNLLNSDPWKRLSLNFRWLMPEYETQFPEKFNNLTHIERKFGLVQKEGEMVPKDPQDYESIKPCSICKNNISTISELVRCQTKNICGSHFHIYCLAKKALTESKEFDTCLIPIKGRCPRCFGTWRWGDLIQDQRTLIQISQIAGENLKIFNAEKLIPKNSTVG
;
A
#
# COMPACT_ATOMS: atom_id res chain seq x y z
N MET A 1 -1.47 -1.95 23.62
CA MET A 1 -1.59 -2.59 22.28
C MET A 1 -0.18 -2.87 21.80
N VAL A 2 0.18 -4.14 21.56
CA VAL A 2 1.59 -4.55 21.30
C VAL A 2 2.00 -4.35 19.84
N CYS A 3 1.09 -4.62 18.91
CA CYS A 3 1.30 -4.45 17.48
C CYS A 3 0.01 -3.95 16.80
N ILE A 4 0.15 -3.44 15.57
CA ILE A 4 -0.96 -3.03 14.72
C ILE A 4 -0.71 -3.40 13.26
N ILE A 5 -1.80 -3.44 12.49
CA ILE A 5 -1.79 -3.58 11.04
C ILE A 5 -2.39 -2.31 10.47
N HIS A 6 -1.71 -1.67 9.52
CA HIS A 6 -2.17 -0.42 8.90
C HIS A 6 -1.81 -0.37 7.41
N GLY A 7 -2.22 0.70 6.73
CA GLY A 7 -2.12 0.82 5.26
C GLY A 7 -3.33 0.26 4.49
N PHE A 8 -4.42 -0.08 5.18
CA PHE A 8 -5.66 -0.53 4.53
C PHE A 8 -6.19 0.52 3.56
N PRO A 9 -6.80 0.10 2.44
CA PRO A 9 -7.30 1.03 1.43
C PRO A 9 -8.52 1.84 1.83
N ASN A 10 -9.27 1.36 2.82
CA ASN A 10 -10.42 2.04 3.39
C ASN A 10 -10.76 1.41 4.76
N SER A 11 -11.59 2.11 5.53
CA SER A 11 -12.08 1.67 6.84
C SER A 11 -12.82 0.32 6.75
N VAL A 12 -13.60 0.09 5.69
CA VAL A 12 -14.34 -1.17 5.50
C VAL A 12 -13.39 -2.37 5.41
N SER A 13 -12.26 -2.23 4.72
CA SER A 13 -11.26 -3.29 4.58
C SER A 13 -10.55 -3.57 5.91
N ALA A 14 -10.29 -2.53 6.70
CA ALA A 14 -9.73 -2.63 8.04
C ALA A 14 -10.72 -3.33 9.00
N LEU A 15 -11.99 -2.92 9.01
CA LEU A 15 -13.03 -3.52 9.85
C LEU A 15 -13.25 -5.01 9.53
N ARG A 16 -13.25 -5.37 8.24
CA ARG A 16 -13.32 -6.78 7.83
C ARG A 16 -12.14 -7.59 8.34
N PHE A 17 -10.94 -7.02 8.33
CA PHE A 17 -9.73 -7.66 8.86
C PHE A 17 -9.81 -7.84 10.37
N GLU A 18 -10.15 -6.77 11.08
CA GLU A 18 -10.30 -6.75 12.54
C GLU A 18 -11.31 -7.82 13.00
N TRP A 19 -12.50 -7.83 12.39
CA TRP A 19 -13.54 -8.80 12.72
C TRP A 19 -13.06 -10.24 12.50
N ALA A 20 -12.38 -10.50 11.37
CA ALA A 20 -11.84 -11.83 11.06
C ALA A 20 -10.74 -12.27 12.02
N TRP A 21 -9.95 -11.33 12.54
CA TRP A 21 -8.90 -11.59 13.53
C TRP A 21 -9.46 -11.89 14.93
N GLN A 22 -10.55 -11.20 15.31
CA GLN A 22 -11.27 -11.45 16.55
C GLN A 22 -12.05 -12.78 16.50
N ASN A 23 -12.62 -13.13 15.34
CA ASN A 23 -13.52 -14.28 15.12
C ASN A 23 -12.97 -15.31 14.09
N PRO A 24 -11.82 -15.96 14.35
CA PRO A 24 -11.15 -16.81 13.36
C PRO A 24 -11.95 -18.05 12.94
N ASP A 25 -12.73 -18.64 13.84
CA ASP A 25 -13.61 -19.78 13.62
C ASP A 25 -14.82 -19.44 12.72
N LYS A 26 -15.33 -18.22 12.84
CA LYS A 26 -16.47 -17.74 12.05
C LYS A 26 -16.03 -17.19 10.69
N SER A 27 -14.82 -16.67 10.58
CA SER A 27 -14.28 -16.10 9.34
C SER A 27 -14.20 -17.12 8.22
N ARG A 28 -14.89 -16.85 7.10
CA ARG A 28 -14.82 -17.67 5.88
C ARG A 28 -13.38 -17.86 5.38
N ARG A 29 -12.47 -16.92 5.68
CA ARG A 29 -11.06 -16.98 5.25
C ARG A 29 -10.21 -17.94 6.07
N LEU A 30 -10.67 -18.31 7.27
CA LEU A 30 -9.90 -19.12 8.22
C LEU A 30 -10.63 -20.40 8.64
N ARG A 31 -11.94 -20.50 8.42
CA ARG A 31 -12.78 -21.63 8.84
C ARG A 31 -12.26 -22.97 8.32
N ASP A 32 -11.81 -23.02 7.06
CA ASP A 32 -11.33 -24.24 6.43
C ASP A 32 -9.97 -24.70 7.00
N ILE A 33 -9.18 -23.77 7.55
CA ILE A 33 -7.87 -24.03 8.17
C ILE A 33 -8.02 -24.65 9.56
N LYS A 34 -9.21 -24.54 10.19
CA LYS A 34 -9.53 -25.10 11.52
C LYS A 34 -8.45 -24.81 12.58
N LEU A 35 -8.00 -23.55 12.65
CA LEU A 35 -6.95 -23.14 13.58
C LEU A 35 -7.35 -23.41 15.04
N LYS A 36 -6.52 -24.19 15.74
CA LYS A 36 -6.62 -24.42 17.19
C LYS A 36 -5.32 -24.02 17.86
N LYS A 37 -5.42 -23.49 19.07
CA LYS A 37 -4.27 -23.13 19.91
C LYS A 37 -3.55 -24.40 20.34
N ASP A 38 -2.23 -24.42 20.20
CA ASP A 38 -1.42 -25.54 20.69
C ASP A 38 -1.21 -25.45 22.21
N LYS A 39 -1.03 -26.60 22.88
CA LYS A 39 -0.87 -26.62 24.36
C LYS A 39 0.34 -25.80 24.85
N LYS A 40 1.42 -25.77 24.07
CA LYS A 40 2.67 -25.04 24.37
C LYS A 40 2.65 -23.58 23.89
N GLU A 41 1.65 -23.19 23.11
CA GLU A 41 1.56 -21.86 22.49
C GLU A 41 0.90 -20.88 23.46
N SER A 42 1.48 -19.69 23.62
CA SER A 42 0.85 -18.63 24.42
C SER A 42 -0.39 -18.07 23.69
N PRO A 43 -1.36 -17.49 24.42
CA PRO A 43 -2.49 -16.81 23.77
C PRO A 43 -2.04 -15.74 22.77
N PHE A 44 -0.94 -15.05 23.05
CA PHE A 44 -0.36 -14.03 22.18
C PHE A 44 0.21 -14.64 20.89
N GLN A 45 1.03 -15.69 21.00
CA GLN A 45 1.57 -16.41 19.85
C GLN A 45 0.46 -16.96 18.95
N PHE A 46 -0.61 -17.49 19.55
CA PHE A 46 -1.77 -17.97 18.80
C PHE A 46 -2.45 -16.86 18.00
N ARG A 47 -2.62 -15.66 18.59
CA ARG A 47 -3.20 -14.50 17.90
C ARG A 47 -2.30 -13.99 16.78
N LEU A 48 -0.98 -14.02 16.95
CA LEU A 48 -0.03 -13.72 15.88
C LEU A 48 -0.07 -14.76 14.75
N ARG A 49 -0.25 -16.05 15.07
CA ARG A 49 -0.42 -17.09 14.05
C ARG A 49 -1.71 -16.91 13.25
N ILE A 50 -2.82 -16.56 13.90
CA ILE A 50 -4.07 -16.20 13.21
C ILE A 50 -3.83 -15.01 12.28
N LEU A 51 -3.16 -13.97 12.80
CA LEU A 51 -2.81 -12.79 12.03
C LEU A 51 -2.02 -13.16 10.76
N SER A 52 -0.98 -13.99 10.88
CA SER A 52 -0.21 -14.43 9.72
C SER A 52 -1.05 -15.14 8.67
N ASN A 53 -2.02 -15.96 9.08
CA ASN A 53 -2.93 -16.61 8.13
C ASN A 53 -3.82 -15.59 7.40
N LEU A 54 -4.35 -14.59 8.11
CA LEU A 54 -5.14 -13.52 7.50
C LEU A 54 -4.33 -12.74 6.46
N LEU A 55 -3.10 -12.37 6.83
CA LEU A 55 -2.17 -11.64 5.97
C LEU A 55 -1.74 -12.43 4.72
N ASN A 56 -1.91 -13.76 4.70
CA ASN A 56 -1.69 -14.63 3.55
C ASN A 56 -2.98 -15.02 2.81
N SER A 57 -4.14 -14.57 3.28
CA SER A 57 -5.44 -14.86 2.67
C SER A 57 -5.95 -13.70 1.82
N ASP A 58 -6.74 -14.01 0.79
CA ASP A 58 -7.41 -12.96 0.01
C ASP A 58 -8.49 -12.24 0.86
N PRO A 59 -8.73 -10.94 0.64
CA PRO A 59 -8.02 -10.07 -0.31
C PRO A 59 -6.71 -9.50 0.24
N TRP A 60 -6.41 -9.68 1.53
CA TRP A 60 -5.37 -8.93 2.25
C TRP A 60 -3.95 -9.26 1.80
N LYS A 61 -3.68 -10.47 1.28
CA LYS A 61 -2.36 -10.86 0.78
C LYS A 61 -1.82 -10.01 -0.38
N ARG A 62 -2.70 -9.29 -1.07
CA ARG A 62 -2.34 -8.37 -2.18
C ARG A 62 -2.48 -6.91 -1.79
N LEU A 63 -2.98 -6.65 -0.58
CA LEU A 63 -2.93 -5.33 0.00
C LEU A 63 -1.54 -5.22 0.62
N SER A 64 -0.74 -4.24 0.19
CA SER A 64 0.57 -3.96 0.78
C SER A 64 0.41 -3.33 2.16
N LEU A 65 -0.11 -4.12 3.09
CA LEU A 65 -0.33 -3.75 4.48
C LEU A 65 1.00 -3.71 5.21
N ASN A 66 1.04 -2.89 6.25
CA ASN A 66 2.17 -2.76 7.13
C ASN A 66 1.86 -3.44 8.45
N PHE A 67 2.80 -4.23 8.95
CA PHE A 67 2.75 -4.73 10.32
C PHE A 67 3.71 -3.90 11.17
N ARG A 68 3.23 -3.36 12.29
CA ARG A 68 4.03 -2.49 13.16
C ARG A 68 4.04 -3.00 14.59
N TRP A 69 5.24 -3.23 15.13
CA TRP A 69 5.46 -3.41 16.56
C TRP A 69 5.41 -2.05 17.26
N LEU A 70 4.43 -1.82 18.13
CA LEU A 70 4.35 -0.59 18.92
C LEU A 70 5.29 -0.63 20.12
N MET A 71 5.54 -1.84 20.63
CA MET A 71 6.45 -2.12 21.74
C MET A 71 7.50 -3.14 21.24
N PRO A 72 8.66 -2.67 20.71
CA PRO A 72 9.68 -3.53 20.13
C PRO A 72 10.20 -4.63 21.06
N GLU A 73 10.17 -4.41 22.38
CA GLU A 73 10.57 -5.36 23.42
C GLU A 73 9.69 -6.62 23.48
N TYR A 74 8.50 -6.58 22.88
CA TYR A 74 7.61 -7.74 22.72
C TYR A 74 7.70 -8.36 21.32
N GLU A 75 8.67 -7.96 20.49
CA GLU A 75 8.88 -8.58 19.19
C GLU A 75 9.10 -10.09 19.37
N THR A 76 8.33 -10.85 18.61
CA THR A 76 8.52 -12.29 18.46
C THR A 76 8.65 -12.63 16.99
N GLN A 77 9.43 -13.66 16.67
CA GLN A 77 9.51 -14.15 15.30
C GLN A 77 8.12 -14.58 14.82
N PHE A 78 7.77 -14.19 13.59
CA PHE A 78 6.64 -14.81 12.91
C PHE A 78 6.91 -16.31 12.77
N PRO A 79 5.87 -17.17 12.84
CA PRO A 79 6.09 -18.60 12.65
C PRO A 79 6.80 -18.83 11.31
N GLU A 80 7.79 -19.74 11.26
CA GLU A 80 8.71 -19.91 10.11
C GLU A 80 8.00 -20.04 8.76
N LYS A 81 6.79 -20.64 8.76
CA LYS A 81 5.89 -20.75 7.60
C LYS A 81 5.52 -19.41 6.95
N PHE A 82 5.77 -18.29 7.63
CA PHE A 82 5.38 -16.94 7.23
C PHE A 82 6.57 -15.98 7.09
N ASN A 83 7.81 -16.50 7.16
CA ASN A 83 9.01 -15.70 6.90
C ASN A 83 9.08 -15.13 5.46
N ASN A 84 8.24 -15.64 4.56
CA ASN A 84 8.12 -15.23 3.15
C ASN A 84 7.04 -14.17 2.89
N LEU A 85 6.56 -13.44 3.91
CA LEU A 85 5.64 -12.31 3.79
C LEU A 85 6.31 -11.10 3.08
N THR A 86 6.70 -11.28 1.81
CA THR A 86 7.43 -10.28 1.02
C THR A 86 6.60 -9.05 0.67
N HIS A 87 5.27 -9.14 0.81
CA HIS A 87 4.33 -8.04 0.58
C HIS A 87 4.05 -7.19 1.83
N ILE A 88 4.58 -7.57 2.99
CA ILE A 88 4.34 -6.87 4.26
C ILE A 88 5.61 -6.23 4.75
N GLU A 89 5.54 -4.93 4.99
CA GLU A 89 6.62 -4.19 5.62
C GLU A 89 6.49 -4.29 7.13
N ARG A 90 7.60 -4.65 7.81
CA ARG A 90 7.69 -4.64 9.28
C ARG A 90 8.21 -3.29 9.74
N LYS A 91 7.45 -2.61 10.59
CA LYS A 91 7.79 -1.30 11.18
C LYS A 91 7.85 -1.39 12.71
N PHE A 92 8.50 -0.43 13.34
CA PHE A 92 8.72 -0.41 14.79
C PHE A 92 8.42 0.95 15.40
N GLY A 93 8.03 0.95 16.67
CA GLY A 93 7.68 2.15 17.44
C GLY A 93 6.27 2.66 17.16
N LEU A 94 5.91 3.74 17.85
CA LEU A 94 4.60 4.38 17.75
C LEU A 94 4.30 4.85 16.31
N VAL A 95 3.01 4.94 15.98
CA VAL A 95 2.59 5.54 14.73
C VAL A 95 2.90 7.03 14.78
N GLN A 96 3.87 7.45 13.98
CA GLN A 96 4.13 8.87 13.77
C GLN A 96 3.10 9.37 12.76
N LYS A 97 2.37 10.44 13.11
CA LYS A 97 1.72 11.26 12.10
C LYS A 97 2.84 11.99 11.37
N GLU A 98 3.31 11.43 10.27
CA GLU A 98 4.11 12.17 9.32
C GLU A 98 3.19 13.28 8.79
N GLY A 99 3.42 14.51 9.25
CA GLY A 99 2.75 15.67 8.67
C GLY A 99 3.26 15.78 7.25
N GLU A 100 2.41 15.47 6.27
CA GLU A 100 2.80 15.62 4.87
C GLU A 100 3.10 17.10 4.60
N MET A 101 4.37 17.39 4.33
CA MET A 101 4.78 18.75 3.98
C MET A 101 4.20 19.08 2.61
N VAL A 102 3.14 19.88 2.59
CA VAL A 102 2.60 20.45 1.36
C VAL A 102 3.60 21.48 0.85
N PRO A 103 4.19 21.31 -0.35
CA PRO A 103 5.09 22.31 -0.91
C PRO A 103 4.36 23.66 -1.04
N LYS A 104 5.00 24.72 -0.56
CA LYS A 104 4.44 26.08 -0.58
C LYS A 104 4.75 26.82 -1.88
N ASP A 105 5.85 26.47 -2.54
CA ASP A 105 6.27 27.12 -3.77
C ASP A 105 5.58 26.46 -4.99
N PRO A 106 4.90 27.23 -5.86
CA PRO A 106 4.36 26.70 -7.12
C PRO A 106 5.39 25.99 -8.01
N GLN A 107 6.68 26.34 -7.93
CA GLN A 107 7.75 25.72 -8.71
C GLN A 107 8.01 24.26 -8.29
N ASP A 108 7.58 23.87 -7.09
CA ASP A 108 7.71 22.50 -6.59
C ASP A 108 6.65 21.55 -7.18
N TYR A 109 5.69 22.09 -7.93
CA TYR A 109 4.67 21.30 -8.61
C TYR A 109 5.01 21.08 -10.08
N GLU A 110 4.50 19.98 -10.63
CA GLU A 110 4.50 19.69 -12.06
C GLU A 110 3.11 19.24 -12.51
N SER A 111 2.83 19.39 -13.80
CA SER A 111 1.58 18.93 -14.39
C SER A 111 1.56 17.42 -14.58
N ILE A 112 0.37 16.82 -14.47
CA ILE A 112 0.18 15.40 -14.79
C ILE A 112 0.44 15.18 -16.30
N LYS A 113 1.57 14.55 -16.60
CA LYS A 113 1.95 14.08 -17.94
C LYS A 113 1.03 12.94 -18.44
N PRO A 114 0.89 12.77 -19.77
CA PRO A 114 0.15 11.64 -20.35
C PRO A 114 0.70 10.28 -19.91
N CYS A 115 -0.16 9.27 -19.91
CA CYS A 115 0.23 7.92 -19.55
C CYS A 115 1.33 7.40 -20.48
N SER A 116 2.45 6.96 -19.91
CA SER A 116 3.58 6.47 -20.69
C SER A 116 3.30 5.12 -21.38
N ILE A 117 2.20 4.42 -21.02
CA ILE A 117 1.76 3.16 -21.66
C ILE A 117 0.76 3.43 -22.79
N CYS A 118 -0.43 3.97 -22.49
CA CYS A 118 -1.49 4.14 -23.49
C CYS A 118 -1.43 5.47 -24.26
N LYS A 119 -0.55 6.39 -23.85
CA LYS A 119 -0.34 7.74 -24.43
C LYS A 119 -1.51 8.72 -24.28
N ASN A 120 -2.63 8.29 -23.68
CA ASN A 120 -3.76 9.18 -23.36
C ASN A 120 -3.48 10.02 -22.11
N ASN A 121 -4.19 11.14 -22.00
CA ASN A 121 -4.16 11.99 -20.81
C ASN A 121 -4.70 11.26 -19.59
N ILE A 122 -4.14 11.57 -18.42
CA ILE A 122 -4.64 11.13 -17.12
C ILE A 122 -5.45 12.30 -16.55
N SER A 123 -6.74 12.07 -16.29
CA SER A 123 -7.67 13.16 -15.99
C SER A 123 -7.61 13.60 -14.54
N THR A 124 -7.35 12.65 -13.63
CA THR A 124 -7.38 12.88 -12.17
C THR A 124 -6.21 12.20 -11.47
N ILE A 125 -5.86 12.70 -10.27
CA ILE A 125 -4.84 12.07 -9.41
C ILE A 125 -5.27 10.65 -8.99
N SER A 126 -6.57 10.39 -8.83
CA SER A 126 -7.10 9.05 -8.52
C SER A 126 -6.87 8.01 -9.61
N GLU A 127 -6.63 8.45 -10.85
CA GLU A 127 -6.22 7.59 -11.95
C GLU A 127 -4.69 7.49 -12.09
N LEU A 128 -3.94 8.39 -11.46
CA LEU A 128 -2.49 8.52 -11.60
C LEU A 128 -1.72 7.57 -10.67
N VAL A 129 -0.75 6.85 -11.24
CA VAL A 129 0.42 6.36 -10.50
C VAL A 129 1.68 6.84 -11.21
N ARG A 130 2.70 7.24 -10.45
CA ARG A 130 3.96 7.77 -10.98
C ARG A 130 5.14 6.88 -10.60
N CYS A 131 6.18 6.90 -11.43
CA CYS A 131 7.40 6.16 -11.16
C CYS A 131 8.12 6.72 -9.93
N GLN A 132 8.52 5.85 -9.01
CA GLN A 132 9.22 6.21 -7.76
C GLN A 132 10.74 6.26 -7.88
N THR A 133 11.32 5.95 -9.05
CA THR A 133 12.74 6.12 -9.28
C THR A 133 13.06 7.62 -9.33
N LYS A 134 13.49 8.17 -8.18
CA LYS A 134 13.76 9.60 -7.97
C LYS A 134 14.74 10.13 -9.02
N ASN A 135 14.48 11.35 -9.49
CA ASN A 135 15.33 12.17 -10.38
C ASN A 135 15.75 11.57 -11.74
N ILE A 136 15.22 10.40 -12.14
CA ILE A 136 15.63 9.73 -13.39
C ILE A 136 14.45 9.58 -14.37
N CYS A 137 13.27 9.15 -13.90
CA CYS A 137 12.21 8.70 -14.81
C CYS A 137 11.09 9.71 -15.05
N GLY A 138 10.49 10.24 -13.97
CA GLY A 138 9.38 11.20 -14.03
C GLY A 138 8.18 10.74 -14.87
N SER A 139 8.00 9.43 -15.11
CA SER A 139 6.89 8.89 -15.90
C SER A 139 5.64 8.72 -15.08
N HIS A 140 4.51 9.04 -15.71
CA HIS A 140 3.16 8.88 -15.18
C HIS A 140 2.43 7.77 -15.94
N PHE A 141 1.52 7.09 -15.25
CA PHE A 141 0.73 6.00 -15.79
C PHE A 141 -0.69 6.05 -15.24
N HIS A 142 -1.68 5.61 -16.03
CA HIS A 142 -2.95 5.21 -15.42
C HIS A 142 -2.71 4.01 -14.50
N ILE A 143 -3.31 4.03 -13.32
CA ILE A 143 -3.31 2.94 -12.34
C ILE A 143 -3.70 1.60 -13.01
N TYR A 144 -4.74 1.62 -13.84
CA TYR A 144 -5.18 0.44 -14.58
C TYR A 144 -4.14 -0.04 -15.61
N CYS A 145 -3.55 0.87 -16.41
CA CYS A 145 -2.58 0.49 -17.42
C CYS A 145 -1.33 -0.17 -16.81
N LEU A 146 -0.83 0.40 -15.71
CA LEU A 146 0.33 -0.16 -15.03
C LEU A 146 -0.01 -1.49 -14.35
N ALA A 147 -1.20 -1.60 -13.72
CA ALA A 147 -1.67 -2.85 -13.13
C ALA A 147 -1.80 -3.97 -14.16
N LYS A 148 -2.52 -3.70 -15.26
CA LYS A 148 -2.70 -4.65 -16.37
C LYS A 148 -1.37 -5.14 -16.90
N LYS A 149 -0.43 -4.23 -17.18
CA LYS A 149 0.89 -4.60 -17.70
C LYS A 149 1.65 -5.50 -16.72
N ALA A 150 1.71 -5.15 -15.43
CA ALA A 150 2.40 -5.95 -14.43
C ALA A 150 1.79 -7.34 -14.27
N LEU A 151 0.46 -7.43 -14.25
CA LEU A 151 -0.28 -8.69 -14.14
C LEU A 151 -0.15 -9.58 -15.39
N THR A 152 -0.10 -8.98 -16.58
CA THR A 152 0.18 -9.72 -17.82
C THR A 152 1.61 -10.26 -17.81
N GLU A 153 2.59 -9.46 -17.40
CA GLU A 153 4.00 -9.89 -17.31
C GLU A 153 4.20 -11.02 -16.28
N SER A 154 3.45 -11.01 -15.17
CA SER A 154 3.48 -12.09 -14.17
C SER A 154 2.57 -13.28 -14.49
N LYS A 155 1.83 -13.25 -15.60
CA LYS A 155 0.81 -14.25 -15.98
C LYS A 155 -0.32 -14.42 -14.95
N GLU A 156 -0.67 -13.34 -14.25
CA GLU A 156 -1.70 -13.30 -13.22
C GLU A 156 -2.94 -12.50 -13.62
N PHE A 157 -2.99 -11.93 -14.83
CA PHE A 157 -4.07 -11.03 -15.26
C PHE A 157 -5.47 -11.65 -15.20
N ASP A 158 -5.60 -12.95 -15.48
CA ASP A 158 -6.89 -13.65 -15.46
C ASP A 158 -7.30 -14.11 -14.06
N THR A 159 -6.38 -14.11 -13.11
CA THR A 159 -6.60 -14.65 -11.76
C THR A 159 -6.59 -13.58 -10.67
N CYS A 160 -6.00 -12.42 -10.95
CA CYS A 160 -5.70 -11.40 -9.96
C CYS A 160 -5.99 -10.00 -10.50
N LEU A 161 -6.56 -9.14 -9.65
CA LEU A 161 -6.87 -7.76 -10.00
C LEU A 161 -5.79 -6.76 -9.58
N ILE A 162 -4.95 -7.13 -8.62
CA ILE A 162 -3.98 -6.23 -7.97
C ILE A 162 -2.59 -6.86 -8.08
N PRO A 163 -1.62 -6.22 -8.75
CA PRO A 163 -0.24 -6.69 -8.73
C PRO A 163 0.39 -6.43 -7.36
N ILE A 164 1.41 -7.22 -7.00
CA ILE A 164 2.17 -7.00 -5.75
C ILE A 164 3.38 -6.11 -6.02
N LYS A 165 4.06 -6.33 -7.15
CA LYS A 165 5.28 -5.66 -7.58
C LYS A 165 5.37 -5.65 -9.10
N GLY A 166 6.25 -4.82 -9.64
CA GLY A 166 6.52 -4.79 -11.07
C GLY A 166 7.72 -3.92 -11.40
N ARG A 167 7.87 -3.60 -12.69
CA ARG A 167 8.93 -2.72 -13.19
C ARG A 167 8.33 -1.55 -13.96
N CYS A 168 8.96 -0.40 -13.86
CA CYS A 168 8.59 0.77 -14.65
C CYS A 168 8.85 0.48 -16.14
N PRO A 169 7.86 0.64 -17.03
CA PRO A 169 8.05 0.42 -18.47
C PRO A 169 9.07 1.34 -19.15
N ARG A 170 9.48 2.44 -18.49
CA ARG A 170 10.39 3.44 -19.06
C ARG A 170 11.82 3.31 -18.56
N CYS A 171 12.02 3.23 -17.24
CA CYS A 171 13.35 3.16 -16.62
C CYS A 171 13.71 1.77 -16.09
N PHE A 172 12.81 0.79 -16.17
CA PHE A 172 12.97 -0.56 -15.62
C PHE A 172 13.17 -0.65 -14.10
N GLY A 173 13.11 0.49 -13.39
CA GLY A 173 13.13 0.55 -11.94
C GLY A 173 12.03 -0.31 -11.33
N THR A 174 12.36 -1.04 -10.27
CA THR A 174 11.39 -1.89 -9.55
C THR A 174 10.51 -1.03 -8.64
N TRP A 175 9.26 -1.45 -8.48
CA TRP A 175 8.30 -0.82 -7.58
C TRP A 175 7.46 -1.88 -6.87
N ARG A 176 6.93 -1.53 -5.70
CA ARG A 176 5.87 -2.30 -5.03
C ARG A 176 4.55 -1.57 -5.19
N TRP A 177 3.47 -2.32 -5.40
CA TRP A 177 2.16 -1.72 -5.65
C TRP A 177 1.71 -0.84 -4.48
N GLY A 178 1.96 -1.29 -3.24
CA GLY A 178 1.70 -0.53 -2.03
C GLY A 178 2.30 0.86 -2.03
N ASP A 179 3.57 0.96 -2.40
CA ASP A 179 4.29 2.22 -2.39
C ASP A 179 3.68 3.20 -3.41
N LEU A 180 3.27 2.71 -4.59
CA LEU A 180 2.59 3.52 -5.61
C LEU A 180 1.23 4.03 -5.13
N ILE A 181 0.45 3.18 -4.45
CA ILE A 181 -0.85 3.56 -3.92
C ILE A 181 -0.72 4.52 -2.73
N GLN A 182 0.30 4.33 -1.90
CA GLN A 182 0.59 5.24 -0.80
C GLN A 182 0.96 6.64 -1.33
N ASP A 183 1.86 6.71 -2.31
CA ASP A 183 2.21 7.96 -2.99
C ASP A 183 0.98 8.63 -3.62
N GLN A 184 0.12 7.87 -4.31
CA GLN A 184 -1.13 8.39 -4.86
C GLN A 184 -2.04 8.99 -3.77
N ARG A 185 -2.17 8.36 -2.61
CA ARG A 185 -2.98 8.89 -1.50
C ARG A 185 -2.40 10.19 -0.95
N THR A 186 -1.09 10.26 -0.78
CA THR A 186 -0.37 11.48 -0.41
C THR A 186 -0.65 12.59 -1.43
N LEU A 187 -0.58 12.29 -2.73
CA LEU A 187 -0.92 13.26 -3.77
C LEU A 187 -2.38 13.76 -3.68
N ILE A 188 -3.34 12.88 -3.40
CA ILE A 188 -4.74 13.26 -3.22
C ILE A 188 -4.89 14.20 -2.01
N GLN A 189 -4.27 13.86 -0.87
CA GLN A 189 -4.32 14.69 0.34
C GLN A 189 -3.68 16.07 0.10
N ILE A 190 -2.50 16.10 -0.52
CA ILE A 190 -1.83 17.35 -0.88
C ILE A 190 -2.70 18.20 -1.82
N SER A 191 -3.35 17.60 -2.82
CA SER A 191 -4.21 18.33 -3.75
C SER A 191 -5.44 18.96 -3.06
N GLN A 192 -6.02 18.27 -2.08
CA GLN A 192 -7.14 18.79 -1.28
C GLN A 192 -6.70 19.99 -0.43
N ILE A 193 -5.57 19.84 0.29
CA ILE A 193 -5.03 20.91 1.14
C ILE A 193 -4.58 22.11 0.31
N ALA A 194 -3.96 21.88 -0.86
CA ALA A 194 -3.53 22.94 -1.77
C ALA A 194 -4.72 23.66 -2.43
N GLY A 195 -5.78 22.92 -2.79
CA GLY A 195 -7.02 23.51 -3.32
C GLY A 195 -7.70 24.46 -2.33
N GLU A 196 -7.75 24.07 -1.04
CA GLU A 196 -8.32 24.88 0.03
C GLU A 196 -7.45 26.10 0.39
N ASN A 197 -6.13 25.94 0.48
CA ASN A 197 -5.23 26.96 1.03
C ASN A 197 -4.58 27.88 -0.01
N LEU A 198 -4.33 27.43 -1.23
CA LEU A 198 -3.46 28.13 -2.19
C LEU A 198 -4.21 28.74 -3.39
N LYS A 199 -5.54 28.57 -3.50
CA LYS A 199 -6.36 29.07 -4.63
C LYS A 199 -5.74 28.79 -6.01
N ILE A 200 -5.05 27.66 -6.16
CA ILE A 200 -4.38 27.31 -7.41
C ILE A 200 -5.43 26.84 -8.41
N PHE A 201 -5.60 27.58 -9.51
CA PHE A 201 -6.42 27.16 -10.63
C PHE A 201 -5.92 25.81 -11.18
N ASN A 202 -6.81 24.83 -11.35
CA ASN A 202 -6.51 23.46 -11.80
C ASN A 202 -5.60 22.64 -10.85
N ALA A 203 -5.68 22.82 -9.54
CA ALA A 203 -4.93 22.03 -8.54
C ALA A 203 -5.04 20.50 -8.74
N GLU A 204 -6.17 20.01 -9.26
CA GLU A 204 -6.40 18.59 -9.56
C GLU A 204 -5.47 18.01 -10.65
N LYS A 205 -4.76 18.88 -11.40
CA LYS A 205 -3.82 18.51 -12.46
C LYS A 205 -2.36 18.78 -12.10
N LEU A 206 -2.09 19.24 -10.88
CA LEU A 206 -0.76 19.55 -10.39
C LEU A 206 -0.39 18.58 -9.28
N ILE A 207 0.83 18.06 -9.35
CA ILE A 207 1.39 17.16 -8.36
C ILE A 207 2.77 17.68 -7.91
N PRO A 208 3.13 17.57 -6.63
CA PRO A 208 4.50 17.82 -6.19
C PRO A 208 5.51 17.03 -7.03
N LYS A 209 6.67 17.60 -7.35
CA LYS A 209 7.75 16.86 -8.01
C LYS A 209 8.26 15.75 -7.08
N ASN A 210 8.77 14.65 -7.65
CA ASN A 210 9.35 13.52 -6.89
C ASN A 210 10.52 13.91 -5.93
N SER A 211 11.03 15.14 -6.02
CA SER A 211 12.16 15.68 -5.26
C SER A 211 11.81 16.26 -3.88
N THR A 212 10.53 16.43 -3.53
CA THR A 212 10.14 17.26 -2.37
C THR A 212 9.87 16.53 -1.06
N VAL A 213 10.12 15.22 -0.98
CA VAL A 213 10.06 14.48 0.30
C VAL A 213 11.44 13.88 0.56
N GLY A 214 12.27 14.71 1.20
CA GLY A 214 13.52 14.35 1.86
C GLY A 214 13.28 14.26 3.36
#